data_AF-A0A915HZS6-F1
#
_entry.id   AF-A0A915HZS6-F1
#
_cell.length_a   1.000
_cell.length_b   1.000
_cell.length_c   1.000
_cell.angle_alpha   90.00
_cell.angle_beta   90.00
_cell.angle_gamma   90.00
#
_symmetry.space_group_name_H-M   'P 1'
#
loop_
_entity.id
_entity.type
_entity.pdbx_description
1 polymer ?
#
loop_
_entity_poly.entity_id
_entity_poly.type
_entity_poly.pdbx_seq_one_letter_code
_entity_poly.pdbx_strand_id
1 'polypeptide(L)'
;MIADTFKLLGNTGYGKTLTNKESHMDVFYVDYEKAAELGLSPYIKKIKCITEKCYEVHMRKKEIVLDLPIVVGLSVYNWAKTLIAISPKLRSTIRALW
;
A
#
# COMPACT_ATOMS: atom_id res chain seq x y z
N MET A 1 16.46 -2.67 21.10
CA MET A 1 17.02 -2.94 19.75
C MET A 1 16.47 -4.23 19.13
N ILE A 2 16.70 -5.43 19.71
CA ILE A 2 16.15 -6.69 19.18
C ILE A 2 14.63 -6.82 19.42
N ALA A 3 14.15 -6.46 20.61
CA ALA A 3 12.71 -6.48 20.91
C ALA A 3 11.90 -5.53 19.99
N ASP A 4 12.43 -4.34 19.72
CA ASP A 4 11.77 -3.34 18.86
C ASP A 4 11.72 -3.78 17.40
N THR A 5 12.75 -4.49 16.93
CA THR A 5 12.77 -5.04 15.56
C THR A 5 11.77 -6.18 15.40
N PHE A 6 11.59 -7.03 16.41
CA PHE A 6 10.52 -8.05 16.38
C PHE A 6 9.11 -7.45 16.44
N LYS A 7 8.92 -6.39 17.24
CA LYS A 7 7.66 -5.63 17.26
C LYS A 7 7.35 -5.05 15.87
N LEU A 8 8.34 -4.40 15.26
CA LEU A 8 8.23 -3.84 13.91
C LEU A 8 7.96 -4.94 12.86
N LEU A 9 8.64 -6.07 12.95
CA LEU A 9 8.47 -7.20 12.03
C LEU A 9 7.03 -7.74 12.08
N GLY A 10 6.44 -7.89 13.27
CA GLY A 10 5.04 -8.28 13.42
C GLY A 10 4.09 -7.27 12.77
N ASN A 11 4.29 -5.99 13.06
CA ASN A 11 3.43 -4.90 12.56
C ASN A 11 3.50 -4.72 11.05
N THR A 12 4.70 -4.73 10.49
CA THR A 12 4.91 -4.63 9.04
C THR A 12 4.50 -5.92 8.31
N GLY A 13 4.67 -7.08 8.96
CA GLY A 13 4.35 -8.39 8.41
C GLY A 13 2.87 -8.52 8.03
N TYR A 14 1.95 -8.38 9.00
CA TYR A 14 0.52 -8.45 8.65
C TYR A 14 0.09 -7.23 7.83
N GLY A 15 0.68 -6.05 8.06
CA GLY A 15 0.39 -4.84 7.28
C GLY A 15 0.64 -5.06 5.79
N LYS A 16 1.73 -5.74 5.44
CA LYS A 16 2.07 -6.10 4.06
C LYS A 16 1.01 -7.01 3.42
N THR A 17 0.42 -7.94 4.17
CA THR A 17 -0.64 -8.83 3.65
C THR A 17 -1.91 -8.09 3.26
N LEU A 18 -2.16 -6.93 3.85
CA LEU A 18 -3.33 -6.06 3.59
C LEU A 18 -3.05 -4.95 2.57
N THR A 19 -1.94 -5.02 1.85
CA THR A 19 -1.56 -3.96 0.90
C THR A 19 -2.59 -3.83 -0.22
N ASN A 20 -3.12 -2.61 -0.40
CA ASN A 20 -4.05 -2.31 -1.48
C ASN A 20 -3.31 -2.21 -2.83
N LYS A 21 -3.16 -3.35 -3.51
CA LYS A 21 -2.52 -3.43 -4.82
C LYS A 21 -3.30 -2.73 -5.94
N GLU A 22 -4.60 -2.54 -5.80
CA GLU A 22 -5.42 -1.84 -6.80
C GLU A 22 -5.09 -0.33 -6.85
N SER A 23 -4.64 0.21 -5.72
CA SER A 23 -4.19 1.61 -5.64
C SER A 23 -2.79 1.83 -6.23
N HIS A 24 -2.03 0.75 -6.49
CA HIS A 24 -0.68 0.86 -7.02
C HIS A 24 -0.70 1.36 -8.45
N MET A 25 0.23 2.26 -8.74
CA MET A 25 0.39 2.86 -10.05
C MET A 25 1.83 2.75 -10.50
N ASP A 26 2.00 2.65 -11.81
CA ASP A 26 3.30 2.76 -12.45
C ASP A 26 3.55 4.24 -12.72
N VAL A 27 4.72 4.72 -12.31
CA VAL A 27 5.14 6.11 -12.50
C VAL A 27 6.33 6.13 -13.44
N PHE A 28 6.19 6.87 -14.53
CA PHE A 28 7.22 7.02 -15.55
C PHE A 28 7.69 8.47 -15.60
N TYR A 29 9.01 8.66 -15.74
CA TYR A 29 9.61 9.96 -16.02
C TYR A 29 10.08 9.97 -17.46
N VAL A 30 9.43 10.79 -18.29
CA VAL A 30 9.60 10.77 -19.75
C VAL A 30 9.63 12.17 -20.34
N ASP A 31 10.06 12.28 -21.59
CA ASP A 31 10.02 13.54 -22.36
C ASP A 31 8.60 13.86 -22.87
N TYR A 32 8.46 14.98 -23.58
CA TYR A 32 7.17 15.43 -24.09
C TYR A 32 6.53 14.45 -25.08
N GLU A 33 7.30 13.93 -26.04
CA GLU A 33 6.79 13.06 -27.10
C GLU A 33 6.22 11.78 -26.49
N LYS A 34 6.96 11.16 -25.56
CA LYS A 34 6.53 9.95 -24.89
C LYS A 34 5.42 10.21 -23.87
N ALA A 35 5.40 11.37 -23.22
CA ALA A 35 4.27 11.77 -22.37
C ALA A 35 2.98 11.92 -23.19
N ALA A 36 3.06 12.46 -24.41
CA ALA A 36 1.92 12.58 -25.32
C ALA A 36 1.43 11.20 -25.78
N GLU A 37 2.34 10.29 -26.14
CA GLU A 37 2.01 8.90 -26.48
C GLU A 37 1.29 8.19 -25.31
N LEU A 38 1.87 8.25 -24.10
CA LEU A 38 1.27 7.64 -22.91
C LEU A 38 -0.03 8.32 -22.47
N GLY A 39 -0.23 9.59 -22.81
CA GLY A 39 -1.45 10.34 -22.54
C GLY A 39 -2.67 9.85 -23.33
N LEU A 40 -2.46 9.18 -24.46
CA LEU A 40 -3.53 8.57 -25.26
C LEU A 40 -3.96 7.20 -24.71
N SER A 41 -3.18 6.62 -23.79
CA SER A 41 -3.47 5.32 -23.19
C SER A 41 -4.72 5.38 -22.30
N PRO A 42 -5.65 4.41 -22.38
CA PRO A 42 -6.82 4.36 -21.49
C PRO A 42 -6.44 4.12 -20.01
N TYR A 43 -5.19 3.73 -19.75
CA TYR A 43 -4.67 3.49 -18.40
C TYR A 43 -4.08 4.76 -17.76
N ILE A 44 -4.07 5.90 -18.46
CA ILE A 44 -3.54 7.14 -17.90
C ILE A 44 -4.40 7.62 -16.72
N LYS A 45 -3.76 8.06 -15.63
CA LYS A 45 -4.44 8.71 -14.51
C LYS A 45 -4.06 10.17 -14.37
N LYS A 46 -2.78 10.49 -14.55
CA LYS A 46 -2.28 11.86 -14.37
C LYS A 46 -0.98 12.06 -15.14
N ILE A 47 -0.80 13.24 -15.71
CA ILE A 47 0.48 13.72 -16.23
C ILE A 47 0.83 14.99 -15.46
N LYS A 48 2.07 15.10 -15.00
CA LYS A 48 2.58 16.27 -14.29
C LYS A 48 3.89 16.70 -14.94
N CYS A 49 3.95 17.96 -15.37
CA CYS A 49 5.22 18.56 -15.78
C CYS A 49 6.08 18.80 -14.53
N ILE A 50 7.30 18.25 -14.49
CA ILE A 50 8.28 18.54 -13.44
C ILE A 50 9.24 19.62 -13.91
N THR A 51 9.65 19.56 -15.18
CA THR A 51 10.58 20.50 -15.81
C THR A 51 10.24 20.59 -17.30
N GLU A 52 10.75 21.61 -18.00
CA GLU A 52 10.51 21.84 -19.44
C GLU A 52 10.79 20.61 -20.34
N LYS A 53 11.64 19.68 -19.89
CA LYS A 53 12.01 18.46 -20.63
C LYS A 53 11.60 17.16 -19.94
N CYS A 54 10.90 17.22 -18.81
CA CYS A 54 10.60 16.04 -18.00
C CYS A 54 9.18 16.07 -17.44
N TYR A 55 8.45 15.00 -17.75
CA TYR A 55 7.07 14.77 -17.35
C TYR A 55 6.98 13.50 -16.52
N GLU A 56 6.25 13.58 -15.43
CA GLU A 56 5.88 12.47 -14.57
C GLU A 56 4.49 11.98 -14.97
N VAL A 57 4.42 10.75 -15.47
CA VAL A 57 3.21 10.12 -15.98
C VAL A 57 2.79 8.99 -15.05
N HIS A 58 1.58 9.10 -14.49
CA HIS A 58 0.98 8.12 -13.58
C HIS A 58 0.01 7.25 -14.36
N MET A 59 0.31 5.96 -14.43
CA MET A 59 -0.48 4.97 -15.15
C MET A 59 -1.06 3.92 -14.20
N ARG A 60 -2.31 3.53 -14.46
CA ARG A 60 -2.92 2.35 -13.84
C ARG A 60 -2.26 1.09 -14.43
N LYS A 61 -2.14 0.05 -13.61
CA LYS A 61 -1.69 -1.25 -14.08
C LYS A 61 -2.75 -1.88 -15.00
N LYS A 62 -2.31 -2.54 -16.07
CA LYS A 62 -3.19 -3.28 -16.98
C LYS A 62 -3.80 -4.52 -16.30
N GLU A 63 -3.02 -5.15 -15.43
CA GLU A 63 -3.41 -6.32 -14.66
C GLU A 63 -3.00 -6.11 -13.21
N ILE A 64 -3.87 -6.50 -12.29
CA ILE A 64 -3.63 -6.43 -10.85
C ILE A 64 -3.60 -7.86 -10.31
N VAL A 65 -2.42 -8.35 -9.97
CA VAL A 65 -2.24 -9.69 -9.39
C VAL A 65 -2.38 -9.63 -7.87
N LEU A 66 -3.46 -10.22 -7.36
CA LEU A 66 -3.76 -10.33 -5.92
C LEU A 66 -3.11 -11.59 -5.32
N ASP A 67 -1.77 -11.65 -5.32
CA ASP A 67 -0.98 -12.77 -4.78
C ASP A 67 -0.77 -12.74 -3.24
N LEU A 68 -1.32 -11.72 -2.56
CA LEU A 68 -1.09 -11.53 -1.13
C LEU A 68 -2.09 -12.34 -0.32
N PRO A 69 -1.68 -12.92 0.82
CA PRO A 69 -2.57 -13.67 1.70
C PRO A 69 -3.45 -12.72 2.54
N ILE A 70 -4.33 -11.95 1.88
CA ILE A 70 -5.20 -10.92 2.48
C ILE A 70 -6.03 -11.50 3.64
N VAL A 71 -6.47 -12.75 3.50
CA VAL A 71 -7.26 -13.46 4.53
C VAL A 71 -6.52 -13.52 5.87
N VAL A 72 -5.19 -13.68 5.86
CA VAL A 72 -4.38 -13.72 7.09
C VAL A 72 -4.41 -12.37 7.79
N GLY A 73 -4.15 -11.28 7.05
CA GLY A 73 -4.19 -9.93 7.59
C GLY A 73 -5.57 -9.53 8.11
N LEU A 74 -6.62 -9.88 7.37
CA LEU A 74 -8.00 -9.61 7.76
C LEU A 74 -8.38 -10.37 9.03
N SER A 75 -7.96 -11.64 9.13
CA SER A 75 -8.17 -12.45 10.32
C SER A 75 -7.50 -11.80 11.53
N VAL A 76 -6.20 -11.49 11.46
CA VAL A 76 -5.46 -10.84 12.56
C VAL A 76 -6.15 -9.54 13.02
N TYR A 77 -6.57 -8.70 12.07
CA TYR A 77 -7.29 -7.46 12.37
C TYR A 77 -8.62 -7.72 13.08
N ASN A 78 -9.43 -8.65 12.57
CA ASN A 78 -10.74 -8.98 13.16
C ASN A 78 -10.59 -9.56 14.57
N TRP A 79 -9.60 -10.43 14.79
CA TRP A 79 -9.28 -10.96 16.12
C TRP A 79 -8.85 -9.84 17.07
N ALA A 80 -7.95 -8.95 16.66
CA ALA A 80 -7.51 -7.82 17.48
C ALA A 80 -8.68 -6.90 17.87
N LYS A 81 -9.55 -6.57 16.91
CA LYS A 81 -10.74 -5.74 17.16
C LYS A 81 -11.71 -6.41 18.14
N THR A 82 -11.95 -7.71 17.97
CA THR A 82 -12.83 -8.50 18.83
C THR A 82 -12.28 -8.56 20.27
N LEU A 83 -10.98 -8.79 20.42
CA LEU A 83 -10.31 -8.82 21.73
C LEU A 83 -10.39 -7.47 22.47
N ILE A 84 -10.21 -6.35 21.75
CA ILE A 84 -10.34 -5.00 22.31
C ILE A 84 -11.79 -4.68 22.72
N ALA A 85 -12.77 -5.20 21.98
CA ALA A 85 -14.19 -4.99 22.27
C ALA A 85 -14.64 -5.77 23.51
N ILE A 86 -14.15 -7.00 23.70
CA ILE A 86 -14.54 -7.88 24.80
C ILE A 86 -13.86 -7.52 26.13
N SER A 87 -12.60 -7.07 26.11
CA SER A 87 -11.83 -6.81 27.34
C SER A 87 -11.21 -5.41 27.39
N PRO A 88 -11.72 -4.51 28.26
CA PRO A 88 -11.13 -3.19 28.48
C PRO A 88 -9.69 -3.25 29.04
N LYS A 89 -9.35 -4.30 29.81
CA LYS A 89 -8.00 -4.53 30.35
C LYS A 89 -6.98 -4.82 29.25
N LEU A 90 -7.39 -5.54 28.19
CA LEU A 90 -6.51 -5.87 27.07
C LEU A 90 -6.26 -4.68 26.14
N ARG A 91 -7.09 -3.64 26.22
CA ARG A 91 -6.98 -2.43 25.40
C ARG A 91 -5.68 -1.66 25.68
N SER A 92 -5.24 -1.56 26.95
CA SER A 92 -3.99 -0.87 27.29
C SER A 92 -2.77 -1.69 26.86
N THR A 93 -2.82 -3.03 27.01
CA THR A 93 -1.75 -3.95 26.59
C THR A 93 -1.59 -3.98 25.08
N ILE A 94 -2.69 -4.07 24.33
CA ILE A 94 -2.64 -4.07 22.86
C ILE A 94 -2.14 -2.72 22.35
N ARG A 95 -2.55 -1.57 22.91
CA ARG A 95 -1.97 -0.27 22.51
C ARG A 95 -0.45 -0.17 22.71
N ALA A 96 0.10 -0.86 23.72
CA ALA A 96 1.55 -0.87 23.95
C ALA A 96 2.31 -1.77 22.93
N LEU A 97 1.63 -2.71 22.30
CA LEU A 97 2.17 -3.62 21.27
C LEU A 97 2.12 -3.04 19.85
N TRP A 98 1.47 -1.89 19.66
CA TRP A 98 1.38 -1.18 18.39
C TRP A 98 2.23 0.09 18.43
#